data_AF-A0A3D8I614-F1
#
_entry.id   AF-A0A3D8I614-F1
#
_cell.length_a   1.000
_cell.length_b   1.000
_cell.length_c   1.000
_cell.angle_alpha   90.00
_cell.angle_beta   90.00
_cell.angle_gamma   90.00
#
_symmetry.space_group_name_H-M   'P 1'
#
loop_
_entity.id
_entity.type
_entity.pdbx_description
1 polymer ?
#
loop_
_entity_poly.entity_id
_entity_poly.type
_entity_poly.pdbx_seq_one_letter_code
_entity_poly.pdbx_strand_id
1 'polypeptide(L)'
;MDITKINHMSGVQGMLANIYNAPNQPQNVQSKESEQSSKGVDSINNEDRSIQSLQYMDITKRIEDKFSPSEELKKAREIGGELEGGFNDKTSFENLSSMLKKQGLITSNEQVAMDYLKTHAPKLDFDEFAKIAANDNHSKEMKGLIDSVIKTMEFVDDVNGGVLRGS
;
A
#
# COMPACT_ATOMS: atom_id res chain seq x y z
N MET A 1 66.63 -10.01 -20.96
CA MET A 1 66.52 -8.62 -21.44
C MET A 1 65.51 -7.92 -20.57
N ASP A 2 65.88 -6.72 -20.17
CA ASP A 2 65.38 -5.93 -19.05
C ASP A 2 64.68 -4.66 -19.60
N ILE A 3 64.12 -3.86 -18.69
CA ILE A 3 63.79 -2.42 -18.82
C ILE A 3 62.35 -2.03 -19.23
N THR A 4 61.45 -2.08 -18.24
CA THR A 4 60.67 -0.99 -17.60
C THR A 4 59.86 0.10 -18.35
N LYS A 5 58.77 0.48 -17.63
CA LYS A 5 58.06 1.79 -17.47
C LYS A 5 56.99 2.09 -18.55
N ILE A 6 55.80 2.60 -18.22
CA ILE A 6 55.49 3.80 -17.42
C ILE A 6 54.14 3.66 -16.65
N ASN A 7 54.11 4.16 -15.42
CA ASN A 7 52.95 4.35 -14.52
C ASN A 7 51.90 5.32 -15.10
N HIS A 8 50.65 5.24 -14.66
CA HIS A 8 50.00 6.29 -13.84
C HIS A 8 48.47 6.06 -13.70
N MET A 9 48.05 6.11 -12.43
CA MET A 9 46.84 6.76 -11.94
C MET A 9 45.49 6.04 -11.99
N SER A 10 45.06 5.74 -10.76
CA SER A 10 43.82 6.24 -10.16
C SER A 10 42.54 5.50 -10.53
N GLY A 11 42.05 4.78 -9.52
CA GLY A 11 40.70 4.25 -9.51
C GLY A 11 39.67 5.35 -9.71
N VAL A 12 38.76 5.09 -10.63
CA VAL A 12 37.46 5.75 -10.73
C VAL A 12 36.47 4.64 -11.02
N GLN A 13 36.01 4.00 -9.95
CA GLN A 13 34.88 3.10 -9.99
C GLN A 13 33.66 4.00 -10.21
N GLY A 14 33.15 3.98 -11.44
CA GLY A 14 32.08 4.83 -11.91
C GLY A 14 30.85 4.72 -11.01
N MET A 15 30.49 5.87 -10.42
CA MET A 15 29.30 6.10 -9.64
C MET A 15 28.08 6.08 -10.56
N LEU A 16 27.28 5.01 -10.53
CA LEU A 16 25.88 5.04 -10.95
C LEU A 16 25.09 4.00 -10.15
N ALA A 17 24.73 4.33 -8.91
CA ALA A 17 23.64 3.66 -8.18
C ALA A 17 23.18 4.51 -6.97
N ASN A 18 22.57 5.68 -7.24
CA ASN A 18 21.51 6.21 -6.39
C ASN A 18 20.25 5.93 -7.19
N ILE A 19 19.40 5.01 -6.77
CA ILE A 19 18.19 5.23 -5.97
C ILE A 19 17.84 3.85 -5.40
N TYR A 20 17.30 3.80 -4.19
CA TYR A 20 17.06 2.64 -3.32
C TYR A 20 18.22 2.30 -2.37
N ASN A 21 18.22 2.97 -1.20
CA ASN A 21 18.22 2.26 0.08
C ASN A 21 17.98 3.22 1.24
N ALA A 22 16.88 2.99 1.97
CA ALA A 22 16.74 3.44 3.34
C ALA A 22 17.55 2.52 4.25
N PRO A 23 18.17 3.04 5.32
CA PRO A 23 18.22 2.24 6.55
C PRO A 23 18.04 3.07 7.84
N ASN A 24 17.07 2.64 8.66
CA ASN A 24 17.09 2.84 10.10
C ASN A 24 18.19 1.94 10.71
N GLN A 25 19.20 2.52 11.37
CA GLN A 25 19.76 1.97 12.63
C GLN A 25 20.78 2.96 13.27
N PRO A 26 20.83 3.04 14.62
CA PRO A 26 21.59 4.05 15.34
C PRO A 26 23.07 3.68 15.50
N GLN A 27 23.95 4.65 15.26
CA GLN A 27 25.39 4.50 15.50
C GLN A 27 25.74 4.70 16.98
N ASN A 28 26.37 3.67 17.53
CA ASN A 28 27.11 3.62 18.79
C ASN A 28 28.30 4.60 18.71
N VAL A 29 28.29 5.67 19.52
CA VAL A 29 29.41 6.61 19.62
C VAL A 29 30.15 6.37 20.92
N GLN A 30 31.29 5.72 20.80
CA GLN A 30 32.30 5.58 21.85
C GLN A 30 33.08 6.90 21.96
N SER A 31 32.81 7.68 23.01
CA SER A 31 33.54 8.91 23.33
C SER A 31 34.85 8.55 24.03
N LYS A 32 35.98 8.94 23.42
CA LYS A 32 37.29 8.94 24.06
C LYS A 32 37.32 10.10 25.08
N GLU A 33 37.65 9.78 26.33
CA GLU A 33 37.95 10.73 27.39
C GLU A 33 39.05 11.69 26.94
N SER A 34 38.79 12.99 27.04
CA SER A 34 39.83 14.01 27.12
C SER A 34 39.65 14.70 28.46
N GLU A 35 40.63 14.50 29.33
CA GLU A 35 40.75 15.10 30.65
C GLU A 35 40.62 16.63 30.56
N GLN A 36 39.66 17.19 31.28
CA GLN A 36 39.65 18.63 31.56
C GLN A 36 39.73 18.82 33.08
N SER A 37 40.86 19.39 33.49
CA SER A 37 41.25 19.64 34.87
C SER A 37 40.18 20.39 35.66
N SER A 38 39.85 19.86 36.83
CA SER A 38 39.15 20.58 37.89
C SER A 38 40.00 21.78 38.36
N LYS A 39 39.59 23.00 37.99
CA LYS A 39 40.03 24.23 38.65
C LYS A 39 38.83 25.09 39.02
N GLY A 40 38.65 25.23 40.34
CA GLY A 40 38.32 26.49 41.00
C GLY A 40 36.96 27.10 40.71
N VAL A 41 36.04 26.88 41.65
CA VAL A 41 34.91 27.77 41.93
C VAL A 41 35.50 29.13 42.29
N ASP A 42 35.28 30.15 41.46
CA ASP A 42 35.20 31.57 41.85
C ASP A 42 35.17 32.44 40.60
N SER A 43 33.99 32.99 40.28
CA SER A 43 33.80 34.38 39.82
C SER A 43 32.37 34.56 39.31
N ILE A 44 31.54 35.13 40.18
CA ILE A 44 30.29 35.77 39.78
C ILE A 44 30.66 37.15 39.24
N ASN A 45 30.34 37.45 37.97
CA ASN A 45 29.97 38.80 37.59
C ASN A 45 29.14 38.85 36.30
N ASN A 46 27.90 39.28 36.51
CA ASN A 46 26.95 40.04 35.70
C ASN A 46 27.11 40.23 34.17
N GLU A 47 25.92 40.20 33.57
CA GLU A 47 25.50 40.88 32.34
C GLU A 47 26.06 40.34 31.01
N ASP A 48 25.21 39.64 30.27
CA ASP A 48 24.45 40.22 29.15
C ASP A 48 23.91 39.10 28.24
N ARG A 49 22.84 39.42 27.50
CA ARG A 49 22.19 38.70 26.40
C ARG A 49 20.97 37.85 26.74
N SER A 50 19.85 38.57 26.76
CA SER A 50 18.69 38.23 25.92
C SER A 50 18.18 36.80 26.03
N ILE A 51 17.62 36.44 27.18
CA ILE A 51 16.51 35.48 27.22
C ILE A 51 15.24 36.24 26.79
N GLN A 52 15.27 36.78 25.56
CA GLN A 52 14.05 37.20 24.90
C GLN A 52 13.35 35.94 24.45
N SER A 53 12.34 35.56 25.23
CA SER A 53 11.18 34.80 24.82
C SER A 53 11.45 33.86 23.65
N LEU A 54 11.97 32.67 23.95
CA LEU A 54 11.51 31.49 23.24
C LEU A 54 10.02 31.39 23.58
N GLN A 55 9.23 32.17 22.84
CA GLN A 55 7.80 32.05 22.79
C GLN A 55 7.54 30.57 22.61
N TYR A 56 6.96 30.00 23.65
CA TYR A 56 6.27 28.73 23.70
C TYR A 56 5.72 28.45 22.30
N MET A 57 6.50 27.75 21.46
CA MET A 57 5.91 27.19 20.26
C MET A 57 4.91 26.21 20.83
N ASP A 58 3.64 26.48 20.55
CA ASP A 58 2.54 25.64 20.91
C ASP A 58 2.68 24.31 20.16
N ILE A 59 3.58 23.46 20.65
CA ILE A 59 3.88 22.12 20.13
C ILE A 59 2.71 21.17 20.48
N THR A 60 1.63 21.69 21.10
CA THR A 60 0.37 20.95 21.26
C THR A 60 -0.55 21.05 20.04
N LYS A 61 0.00 21.34 18.85
CA LYS A 61 -0.70 21.06 17.59
C LYS A 61 -0.95 19.55 17.53
N ARG A 62 -2.09 19.13 18.09
CA ARG A 62 -2.54 17.75 18.16
C ARG A 62 -2.34 17.18 16.76
N ILE A 63 -1.50 16.15 16.67
CA ILE A 63 -1.41 15.36 15.46
C ILE A 63 -2.81 14.77 15.28
N GLU A 64 -3.57 15.32 14.33
CA GLU A 64 -4.89 14.82 13.98
C GLU A 64 -4.68 13.55 13.17
N ASP A 65 -4.75 12.41 13.83
CA ASP A 65 -4.82 11.11 13.18
C ASP A 65 -6.24 10.93 12.62
N LYS A 66 -6.41 11.26 11.35
CA LYS A 66 -7.68 11.15 10.63
C LYS A 66 -7.63 9.96 9.69
N PHE A 67 -8.29 8.88 10.09
CA PHE A 67 -8.62 7.78 9.18
C PHE A 67 -9.74 8.23 8.24
N SER A 68 -9.41 8.43 6.97
CA SER A 68 -10.39 8.63 5.91
C SER A 68 -10.63 7.31 5.18
N PRO A 69 -11.87 6.95 4.84
CA PRO A 69 -12.15 5.77 4.03
C PRO A 69 -11.39 5.83 2.70
N SER A 70 -10.86 4.69 2.25
CA SER A 70 -10.28 4.59 0.91
C SER A 70 -11.36 4.85 -0.15
N GLU A 71 -10.95 5.32 -1.32
CA GLU A 71 -11.88 5.54 -2.44
C GLU A 71 -12.61 4.26 -2.86
N GLU A 72 -11.92 3.12 -2.82
CA GLU A 72 -12.51 1.82 -3.08
C GLU A 72 -13.60 1.45 -2.06
N LEU A 73 -13.36 1.69 -0.77
CA LEU A 73 -14.34 1.43 0.28
C LEU A 73 -15.57 2.34 0.17
N LYS A 74 -15.38 3.61 -0.22
CA LYS A 74 -16.50 4.53 -0.48
C LYS A 74 -17.36 4.01 -1.62
N LYS A 75 -16.74 3.71 -2.76
CA LYS A 75 -17.43 3.18 -3.95
C LYS A 75 -18.18 1.89 -3.66
N ALA A 76 -17.56 0.96 -2.92
CA ALA A 76 -18.19 -0.30 -2.56
C ALA A 76 -19.44 -0.10 -1.69
N ARG A 77 -19.41 0.83 -0.73
CA ARG A 77 -20.58 1.17 0.09
C ARG A 77 -21.69 1.85 -0.69
N GLU A 78 -21.34 2.69 -1.65
CA GLU A 78 -22.32 3.45 -2.44
C GLU A 78 -23.22 2.55 -3.28
N ILE A 79 -22.71 1.41 -3.76
CA ILE A 79 -23.48 0.48 -4.58
C ILE A 79 -24.22 -0.62 -3.81
N GLY A 80 -24.01 -0.75 -2.50
CA GLY A 80 -24.53 -1.87 -1.70
C GLY A 80 -26.00 -2.24 -1.94
N GLY A 81 -26.88 -1.24 -1.93
CA GLY A 81 -28.32 -1.46 -2.12
C GLY A 81 -28.72 -1.85 -3.56
N GLU A 82 -27.89 -1.55 -4.55
CA GLU A 82 -28.14 -1.91 -5.95
C GLU A 82 -27.62 -3.32 -6.29
N LEU A 83 -26.86 -3.94 -5.39
CA LEU A 83 -26.23 -5.25 -5.59
C LEU A 83 -27.04 -6.41 -5.03
N GLU A 84 -28.08 -6.12 -4.24
CA GLU A 84 -28.93 -7.13 -3.62
C GLU A 84 -29.49 -8.09 -4.69
N GLY A 85 -29.30 -9.39 -4.48
CA GLY A 85 -29.75 -10.40 -5.44
C GLY A 85 -28.89 -10.51 -6.71
N GLY A 86 -27.68 -9.95 -6.73
CA GLY A 86 -26.75 -10.04 -7.87
C GLY A 86 -26.40 -11.47 -8.29
N PHE A 87 -26.66 -12.48 -7.44
CA PHE A 87 -26.44 -13.91 -7.71
C PHE A 87 -27.74 -14.69 -8.04
N ASN A 88 -28.91 -14.04 -8.04
CA ASN A 88 -30.19 -14.72 -8.24
C ASN A 88 -30.33 -15.34 -9.64
N ASP A 89 -29.87 -14.62 -10.66
CA ASP A 89 -29.96 -15.04 -12.05
C ASP A 89 -28.86 -14.38 -12.90
N LYS A 90 -28.71 -14.86 -14.15
CA LYS A 90 -27.67 -14.39 -15.06
C LYS A 90 -27.80 -12.92 -15.45
N THR A 91 -29.03 -12.40 -15.52
CA THR A 91 -29.29 -10.98 -15.82
C THR A 91 -28.92 -10.10 -14.63
N SER A 92 -29.29 -10.50 -13.42
CA SER A 92 -28.88 -9.84 -12.17
C SER A 92 -27.35 -9.82 -12.02
N PHE A 93 -26.68 -10.92 -12.38
CA PHE A 93 -25.22 -11.00 -12.38
C PHE A 93 -24.55 -10.12 -13.45
N GLU A 94 -25.18 -9.97 -14.62
CA GLU A 94 -24.70 -9.06 -15.66
C GLU A 94 -24.86 -7.58 -15.27
N ASN A 95 -25.94 -7.26 -14.56
CA ASN A 95 -26.15 -5.94 -13.96
C ASN A 95 -25.08 -5.65 -12.88
N LEU A 96 -24.80 -6.63 -12.00
CA LEU A 96 -23.71 -6.57 -11.03
C LEU A 96 -22.38 -6.26 -11.72
N SER A 97 -22.01 -7.03 -12.75
CA SER A 97 -20.78 -6.83 -13.53
C SER A 97 -20.69 -5.42 -14.13
N SER A 98 -21.78 -4.97 -14.75
CA SER A 98 -21.85 -3.64 -15.36
C SER A 98 -21.70 -2.52 -14.33
N MET A 99 -22.28 -2.70 -13.14
CA MET A 99 -22.22 -1.72 -12.06
C MET A 99 -20.82 -1.64 -11.43
N LEU A 100 -20.19 -2.77 -11.15
CA LEU A 100 -18.81 -2.81 -10.66
C LEU A 100 -17.87 -2.11 -11.64
N LYS A 101 -18.05 -2.32 -12.95
CA LYS A 101 -17.27 -1.63 -13.98
C LYS A 101 -17.55 -0.13 -14.02
N LYS A 102 -18.82 0.26 -13.94
CA LYS A 102 -19.24 1.67 -13.95
C LYS A 102 -18.63 2.45 -12.78
N GLN A 103 -18.51 1.84 -11.61
CA GLN A 103 -17.85 2.45 -10.45
C GLN A 103 -16.31 2.38 -10.50
N GLY A 104 -15.76 1.66 -11.49
CA GLY A 104 -14.32 1.42 -11.61
C GLY A 104 -13.77 0.55 -10.47
N LEU A 105 -14.57 -0.39 -9.96
CA LEU A 105 -14.13 -1.43 -9.03
C LEU A 105 -13.52 -2.63 -9.77
N ILE A 106 -13.91 -2.81 -11.03
CA ILE A 106 -13.30 -3.77 -11.94
C ILE A 106 -12.93 -3.10 -13.28
N THR A 107 -11.97 -3.72 -13.96
CA THR A 107 -11.50 -3.37 -15.30
C THR A 107 -12.32 -4.06 -16.39
N SER A 108 -12.09 -3.68 -17.65
CA SER A 108 -12.71 -4.35 -18.81
C SER A 108 -12.31 -5.83 -18.94
N ASN A 109 -11.09 -6.20 -18.55
CA ASN A 109 -10.64 -7.60 -18.61
C ASN A 109 -11.30 -8.44 -17.50
N GLU A 110 -11.48 -7.85 -16.33
CA GLU A 110 -12.22 -8.48 -15.22
C GLU A 110 -13.71 -8.64 -15.56
N GLN A 111 -14.30 -7.70 -16.31
CA GLN A 111 -15.65 -7.90 -16.84
C GLN A 111 -15.74 -9.15 -17.74
N VAL A 112 -14.73 -9.42 -18.57
CA VAL A 112 -14.68 -10.65 -19.38
C VAL A 112 -14.60 -11.90 -18.50
N ALA A 113 -13.83 -11.85 -17.41
CA ALA A 113 -13.79 -12.94 -16.43
C ALA A 113 -15.15 -13.14 -15.73
N MET A 114 -15.88 -12.07 -15.43
CA MET A 114 -17.27 -12.18 -14.93
C MET A 114 -18.18 -12.85 -15.97
N ASP A 115 -18.12 -12.44 -17.24
CA ASP A 115 -18.91 -13.09 -18.30
C ASP A 115 -18.55 -14.57 -18.48
N TYR A 116 -17.28 -14.91 -18.29
CA TYR A 116 -16.81 -16.29 -18.26
C TYR A 116 -17.47 -17.08 -17.11
N LEU A 117 -17.44 -16.54 -15.88
CA LEU A 117 -18.10 -17.15 -14.72
C LEU A 117 -19.60 -17.33 -14.94
N LYS A 118 -20.30 -16.31 -15.46
CA LYS A 118 -21.74 -16.36 -15.80
C LYS A 118 -22.10 -17.52 -16.75
N THR A 119 -21.17 -17.85 -17.65
CA THR A 119 -21.38 -18.85 -18.70
C THR A 119 -21.04 -20.26 -18.23
N HIS A 120 -20.00 -20.43 -17.42
CA HIS A 120 -19.45 -21.72 -17.05
C HIS A 120 -19.85 -22.20 -15.66
N ALA A 121 -20.34 -21.31 -14.79
CA ALA A 121 -20.82 -21.69 -13.48
C ALA A 121 -22.22 -22.32 -13.58
N PRO A 122 -22.42 -23.53 -13.03
CA PRO A 122 -23.74 -24.16 -12.99
C PRO A 122 -24.68 -23.40 -12.04
N LYS A 123 -24.12 -22.75 -11.03
CA LYS A 123 -24.81 -21.87 -10.09
C LYS A 123 -23.96 -20.61 -9.86
N LEU A 124 -24.61 -19.47 -9.70
CA LEU A 124 -23.96 -18.20 -9.43
C LEU A 124 -23.76 -18.09 -7.92
N ASP A 125 -22.62 -18.55 -7.42
CA ASP A 125 -22.21 -18.37 -6.03
C ASP A 125 -20.69 -18.44 -5.91
N PHE A 126 -20.17 -17.99 -4.78
CA PHE A 126 -18.73 -17.97 -4.53
C PHE A 126 -18.11 -19.37 -4.54
N ASP A 127 -18.84 -20.41 -4.13
CA ASP A 127 -18.33 -21.78 -4.08
C ASP A 127 -18.08 -22.34 -5.50
N GLU A 128 -19.00 -22.12 -6.43
CA GLU A 128 -18.81 -22.49 -7.84
C GLU A 128 -17.73 -21.65 -8.50
N PHE A 129 -17.66 -20.35 -8.21
CA PHE A 129 -16.59 -19.50 -8.75
C PHE A 129 -15.21 -19.96 -8.26
N ALA A 130 -15.08 -20.36 -7.00
CA ALA A 130 -13.84 -20.91 -6.46
C ALA A 130 -13.44 -22.23 -7.12
N LYS A 131 -14.41 -23.12 -7.43
CA LYS A 131 -14.14 -24.35 -8.19
C LYS A 131 -13.65 -24.04 -9.61
N ILE A 132 -14.23 -23.04 -10.26
CA ILE A 132 -13.80 -22.58 -11.58
C ILE A 132 -12.37 -22.01 -11.51
N ALA A 133 -12.08 -21.16 -10.52
CA ALA A 133 -10.75 -20.59 -10.31
C ALA A 133 -9.67 -21.65 -10.02
N ALA A 134 -10.05 -22.74 -9.34
CA ALA A 134 -9.18 -23.86 -9.05
C ALA A 134 -8.93 -24.77 -10.26
N ASN A 135 -9.66 -24.61 -11.37
CA ASN A 135 -9.50 -25.44 -12.56
C ASN A 135 -8.17 -25.12 -13.29
N ASP A 136 -7.30 -26.13 -13.41
CA ASP A 136 -5.98 -25.97 -14.01
C ASP A 136 -5.99 -25.82 -15.55
N ASN A 137 -7.15 -25.89 -16.19
CA ASN A 137 -7.27 -25.70 -17.64
C ASN A 137 -7.24 -24.23 -18.08
N HIS A 138 -7.24 -23.27 -17.15
CA HIS A 138 -7.17 -21.84 -17.47
C HIS A 138 -5.73 -21.37 -17.69
N SER A 139 -5.56 -20.36 -18.54
CA SER A 139 -4.31 -19.62 -18.60
C SER A 139 -4.05 -18.93 -17.25
N LYS A 140 -2.77 -18.71 -16.91
CA LYS A 140 -2.40 -17.96 -15.69
C LYS A 140 -3.05 -16.58 -15.64
N GLU A 141 -3.23 -15.94 -16.79
CA GLU A 141 -3.90 -14.65 -16.91
C GLU A 141 -5.38 -14.74 -16.56
N MET A 142 -6.12 -15.69 -17.14
CA MET A 142 -7.55 -15.86 -16.85
C MET A 142 -7.76 -16.24 -15.38
N LYS A 143 -6.91 -17.10 -14.82
CA LYS A 143 -6.95 -17.43 -13.39
C LYS A 143 -6.74 -16.19 -12.52
N GLY A 144 -5.76 -15.34 -12.86
CA GLY A 144 -5.54 -14.08 -12.17
C GLY A 144 -6.73 -13.12 -12.25
N LEU A 145 -7.39 -13.04 -13.41
CA LEU A 145 -8.59 -12.20 -13.58
C LEU A 145 -9.79 -12.75 -12.77
N ILE A 146 -10.01 -14.06 -12.79
CA ILE A 146 -11.07 -14.71 -12.02
C ILE A 146 -10.83 -14.50 -10.52
N ASP A 147 -9.60 -14.72 -10.04
CA ASP A 147 -9.24 -14.50 -8.63
C ASP A 147 -9.45 -13.04 -8.22
N SER A 148 -9.09 -12.10 -9.09
CA SER A 148 -9.28 -10.67 -8.84
C SER A 148 -10.77 -10.33 -8.72
N VAL A 149 -11.58 -10.78 -9.66
CA VAL A 149 -13.04 -10.58 -9.68
C VAL A 149 -13.71 -11.17 -8.45
N ILE A 150 -13.35 -12.41 -8.06
CA ILE A 150 -13.90 -13.05 -6.87
C ILE A 150 -13.60 -12.20 -5.64
N LYS A 151 -12.35 -11.75 -5.46
CA LYS A 151 -11.96 -10.90 -4.34
C LYS A 151 -12.69 -9.56 -4.33
N THR A 152 -12.88 -8.93 -5.49
CA THR A 152 -13.65 -7.69 -5.59
C THR A 152 -15.10 -7.91 -5.18
N MET A 153 -15.73 -9.00 -5.65
CA MET A 153 -17.11 -9.34 -5.26
C MET A 153 -17.22 -9.65 -3.76
N GLU A 154 -16.28 -10.42 -3.19
CA GLU A 154 -16.22 -10.71 -1.75
C GLU A 154 -16.04 -9.43 -0.93
N PHE A 155 -15.12 -8.55 -1.34
CA PHE A 155 -14.89 -7.27 -0.67
C PHE A 155 -16.16 -6.41 -0.66
N VAL A 156 -16.82 -6.30 -1.81
CA VAL A 156 -18.06 -5.54 -1.94
C VAL A 156 -19.19 -6.17 -1.12
N ASP A 157 -19.29 -7.50 -1.10
CA ASP A 157 -20.27 -8.24 -0.31
C ASP A 157 -20.07 -7.99 1.19
N ASP A 158 -18.84 -8.16 1.67
CA ASP A 158 -18.46 -8.00 3.09
C ASP A 158 -18.72 -6.58 3.58
N VAL A 159 -18.38 -5.57 2.77
CA VAL A 159 -18.59 -4.16 3.11
C VAL A 159 -20.08 -3.81 3.23
N ASN A 160 -20.93 -4.50 2.49
CA ASN A 160 -22.37 -4.25 2.44
C ASN A 160 -23.20 -5.22 3.29
N GLY A 161 -22.56 -6.12 4.04
CA GLY A 161 -23.24 -7.01 4.98
C GLY A 161 -23.77 -8.31 4.37
N GLY A 162 -23.17 -8.81 3.29
CA GLY A 162 -23.51 -10.11 2.71
C GLY A 162 -24.67 -10.08 1.71
N VAL A 163 -24.93 -8.93 1.07
CA VAL A 163 -26.06 -8.70 0.16
C VAL A 163 -26.05 -9.58 -1.11
N LEU A 164 -24.89 -10.10 -1.52
CA LEU A 164 -24.78 -11.04 -2.63
C LEU A 164 -25.09 -12.48 -2.20
N ARG A 165 -24.85 -12.82 -0.93
CA ARG A 165 -25.11 -14.15 -0.33
C ARG A 165 -26.52 -14.25 0.26
N GLY A 166 -27.14 -13.12 0.57
CA GLY A 166 -28.47 -13.02 1.14
C GLY A 166 -29.56 -13.01 0.07
N SER A 167 -30.11 -14.18 -0.24
CA SER A 167 -31.44 -14.36 -0.85
C SER A 167 -31.97 -15.74 -0.47
#